data_AF-A0A976CT40-F1
#
_entry.id   AF-A0A976CT40-F1
#
_cell.length_a   1.000
_cell.length_b   1.000
_cell.length_c   1.000
_cell.angle_alpha   90.00
_cell.angle_beta   90.00
_cell.angle_gamma   90.00
#
_symmetry.space_group_name_H-M   'P 1'
#
loop_
_entity.id
_entity.type
_entity.pdbx_description
1 polymer ?
#
loop_
_entity_poly.entity_id
_entity_poly.type
_entity_poly.pdbx_seq_one_letter_code
_entity_poly.pdbx_strand_id
1 'polypeptide(L)'
;MLVQNDVRAVLQYVPLFRGRLFVVMIEAGQLPEAAVAECLLDLAALEDVGVKLVIGVLGGDVKDLYDWSLECEIKVAMAKERVDSERLPQEVRDILGRGQVPVINATGYQALDEVVVKQVIALGAVKLIALLEKGVLVDGAPVHAVRAAEVEDLIQGHRQVEGEALLRLAARACEQGVPRVHVLDGLQQGVLVDELFSNEGVGTMVHADSYRVIRELSTEDIPELLGMIGRSVRRSFLVPRNYEEIESRIEDYRVMLIDDNVVGCVALHHYPAQQCAEVACLYVKQAHEGRGYGADLVQHAEEMARQKGIARVFALTNRAVVFFRDRLGYQEMGPESLPEDRRRLLEQSGRHSKVFEKWL
;
A
#
# COMPACT_ATOMS: atom_id res chain seq x y z
N MET A 1 -8.32 -7.58 -21.64
CA MET A 1 -7.09 -7.90 -22.42
C MET A 1 -5.97 -7.12 -21.75
N LEU A 2 -5.41 -7.70 -20.69
CA LEU A 2 -4.43 -7.05 -19.81
C LEU A 2 -3.16 -6.75 -20.61
N VAL A 3 -2.60 -5.56 -20.38
CA VAL A 3 -1.34 -5.13 -20.96
C VAL A 3 -0.23 -5.94 -20.25
N GLN A 4 0.05 -7.14 -20.76
CA GLN A 4 1.35 -7.76 -20.59
C GLN A 4 2.39 -6.80 -21.18
N ASN A 5 3.45 -6.51 -20.42
CA ASN A 5 4.65 -5.74 -20.79
C ASN A 5 4.73 -4.24 -20.45
N ASP A 6 4.31 -3.80 -19.26
CA ASP A 6 4.93 -2.60 -18.69
C ASP A 6 5.84 -2.94 -17.50
N VAL A 7 7.04 -3.44 -17.83
CA VAL A 7 8.12 -3.66 -16.85
C VAL A 7 8.39 -2.39 -16.02
N ARG A 8 8.16 -1.18 -16.56
CA ARG A 8 8.33 0.07 -15.80
C ARG A 8 7.24 0.24 -14.75
N ALA A 9 6.01 -0.22 -15.02
CA ALA A 9 4.94 -0.23 -14.04
C ALA A 9 5.22 -1.24 -12.91
N VAL A 10 5.85 -2.38 -13.21
CA VAL A 10 6.28 -3.36 -12.19
C VAL A 10 7.44 -2.81 -11.35
N LEU A 11 8.44 -2.19 -11.99
CA LEU A 11 9.62 -1.62 -11.32
C LEU A 11 9.30 -0.52 -10.31
N GLN A 12 8.15 0.14 -10.42
CA GLN A 12 7.74 1.18 -9.46
C GLN A 12 7.42 0.60 -8.06
N TYR A 13 7.11 -0.70 -7.98
CA TYR A 13 6.80 -1.38 -6.72
C TYR A 13 8.03 -1.99 -6.05
N VAL A 14 9.09 -2.26 -6.81
CA VAL A 14 10.33 -2.86 -6.28
C VAL A 14 10.90 -2.10 -5.07
N PRO A 15 11.00 -0.75 -5.07
CA PRO A 15 11.44 -0.02 -3.89
C PRO A 15 10.54 -0.21 -2.66
N LEU A 16 9.24 -0.45 -2.85
CA LEU A 16 8.26 -0.60 -1.77
C LEU A 16 8.45 -1.93 -1.01
N PHE A 17 8.91 -2.97 -1.70
CA PHE A 17 9.03 -4.33 -1.15
C PHE A 17 10.45 -4.70 -0.72
N ARG A 18 11.46 -3.99 -1.20
CA ARG A 18 12.86 -4.28 -0.88
C ARG A 18 13.10 -4.24 0.63
N GLY A 19 13.71 -5.31 1.14
CA GLY A 19 14.06 -5.49 2.56
C GLY A 19 12.88 -5.86 3.46
N ARG A 20 11.65 -5.84 2.96
CA ARG A 20 10.44 -6.25 3.69
C ARG A 20 10.33 -7.77 3.73
N LEU A 21 9.76 -8.27 4.82
CA LEU A 21 9.57 -9.70 5.05
C LEU A 21 8.14 -10.12 4.68
N PHE A 22 8.01 -11.04 3.73
CA PHE A 22 6.74 -11.70 3.41
C PHE A 22 6.78 -13.16 3.86
N VAL A 23 5.67 -13.64 4.42
CA VAL A 23 5.45 -15.06 4.71
C VAL A 23 4.45 -15.59 3.70
N VAL A 24 4.81 -16.63 2.96
CA VAL A 24 3.99 -17.24 1.90
C VAL A 24 3.68 -18.66 2.29
N MET A 25 2.41 -18.93 2.59
CA MET A 25 1.90 -20.25 2.96
C MET A 25 1.30 -20.91 1.73
N ILE A 26 1.89 -22.01 1.28
CA ILE A 26 1.54 -22.70 0.04
C ILE A 26 0.84 -24.01 0.37
N GLU A 27 -0.36 -24.21 -0.17
CA GLU A 27 -1.11 -25.46 -0.07
C GLU A 27 -0.62 -26.53 -1.04
N ALA A 28 0.67 -26.87 -0.93
CA ALA A 28 1.38 -27.78 -1.84
C ALA A 28 0.76 -29.19 -1.90
N GLY A 29 0.04 -29.62 -0.86
CA GLY A 29 -0.68 -30.89 -0.85
C GLY A 29 -1.93 -30.94 -1.73
N GLN A 30 -2.47 -29.78 -2.14
CA GLN A 30 -3.69 -29.68 -2.96
C GLN A 30 -3.44 -29.05 -4.34
N LEU A 31 -2.43 -28.18 -4.45
CA LEU A 31 -2.09 -27.53 -5.71
C LEU A 31 -1.37 -28.49 -6.69
N PRO A 32 -1.64 -28.40 -8.01
CA PRO A 32 -0.87 -29.11 -9.02
C PRO A 32 0.61 -28.74 -8.98
N GLU A 33 1.51 -29.71 -9.21
CA GLU A 33 2.97 -29.48 -9.23
C GLU A 33 3.39 -28.32 -10.14
N ALA A 34 2.79 -28.21 -11.33
CA ALA A 34 3.08 -27.11 -12.25
C ALA A 34 2.74 -25.73 -11.66
N ALA A 35 1.63 -25.63 -10.92
CA ALA A 35 1.23 -24.37 -10.27
C ALA A 35 2.19 -24.01 -9.12
N VAL A 36 2.62 -25.02 -8.35
CA VAL A 36 3.63 -24.83 -7.29
C VAL A 36 4.96 -24.37 -7.88
N ALA A 37 5.42 -24.99 -8.97
CA ALA A 37 6.66 -24.62 -9.65
C ALA A 37 6.62 -23.17 -10.20
N GLU A 38 5.51 -22.76 -10.84
CA GLU A 38 5.33 -21.37 -11.28
C GLU A 38 5.38 -20.40 -10.10
N CYS A 39 4.74 -20.73 -8.98
CA CYS A 39 4.79 -19.88 -7.79
C CYS A 39 6.20 -19.77 -7.21
N LEU A 40 7.00 -20.84 -7.25
CA LEU A 40 8.40 -20.77 -6.84
C LEU A 40 9.22 -19.87 -7.77
N LEU A 41 8.99 -19.89 -9.08
CA LEU A 41 9.64 -18.95 -10.01
C LEU A 41 9.28 -17.49 -9.70
N ASP A 42 8.02 -17.22 -9.38
CA ASP A 42 7.57 -15.89 -8.95
C ASP A 42 8.25 -15.45 -7.64
N LEU A 43 8.40 -16.37 -6.69
CA LEU A 43 9.10 -16.13 -5.43
C LEU A 43 10.60 -15.89 -5.62
N ALA A 44 11.25 -16.61 -6.53
CA ALA A 44 12.65 -16.36 -6.90
C ALA A 44 12.82 -14.93 -7.45
N ALA A 45 11.91 -14.49 -8.33
CA ALA A 45 11.92 -13.12 -8.85
C ALA A 45 11.73 -12.07 -7.73
N LEU A 46 10.92 -12.36 -6.72
CA LEU A 46 10.74 -11.50 -5.54
C LEU A 46 12.00 -11.42 -4.67
N GLU A 47 12.70 -12.54 -4.47
CA GLU A 47 13.98 -12.58 -3.77
C GLU A 47 15.01 -11.70 -4.50
N ASP A 48 15.10 -11.83 -5.83
CA ASP A 48 16.04 -11.07 -6.68
C ASP A 48 15.86 -9.55 -6.60
N VAL A 49 14.61 -9.08 -6.46
CA VAL A 49 14.34 -7.64 -6.29
C VAL A 49 14.58 -7.15 -4.85
N GLY A 50 14.90 -8.08 -3.94
CA GLY A 50 15.34 -7.84 -2.57
C GLY A 50 14.28 -8.03 -1.50
N VAL A 51 13.19 -8.74 -1.79
CA VAL A 51 12.18 -9.12 -0.78
C VAL A 51 12.75 -10.24 0.09
N LYS A 52 12.58 -10.15 1.40
CA LYS A 52 12.88 -11.27 2.31
C LYS A 52 11.68 -12.20 2.34
N LEU A 53 11.89 -13.48 2.11
CA LEU A 53 10.80 -14.46 2.01
C LEU A 53 10.93 -15.52 3.09
N VAL A 54 9.78 -16.04 3.52
CA VAL A 54 9.63 -17.27 4.29
C VAL A 54 8.55 -18.09 3.58
N ILE A 55 8.85 -19.35 3.27
CA ILE A 55 7.93 -20.24 2.57
C ILE A 55 7.42 -21.27 3.58
N GLY A 56 6.11 -21.32 3.82
CA GLY A 56 5.46 -22.31 4.66
C GLY A 56 4.70 -23.33 3.83
N VAL A 57 4.82 -24.61 4.18
CA VAL A 57 4.18 -25.71 3.44
C VAL A 57 2.96 -26.22 4.19
N LEU A 58 1.78 -26.07 3.60
CA LEU A 58 0.50 -26.54 4.13
C LEU A 58 0.13 -27.87 3.44
N GLY A 59 0.57 -28.99 4.04
CA GLY A 59 0.33 -30.31 3.48
C GLY A 59 1.26 -30.67 2.30
N GLY A 60 1.26 -31.94 1.90
CA GLY A 60 2.23 -32.47 0.93
C GLY A 60 3.58 -32.85 1.58
N ASP A 61 4.52 -33.36 0.76
CA ASP A 61 5.89 -33.62 1.20
C ASP A 61 6.70 -32.33 1.12
N VAL A 62 7.13 -31.86 2.30
CA VAL A 62 7.96 -30.66 2.44
C VAL A 62 9.31 -30.82 1.71
N LYS A 63 9.75 -32.06 1.50
CA LYS A 63 10.95 -32.36 0.72
C LYS A 63 10.79 -32.01 -0.77
N ASP A 64 9.62 -32.27 -1.35
CA ASP A 64 9.38 -32.00 -2.78
C ASP A 64 9.42 -30.49 -3.05
N LEU A 65 8.77 -29.69 -2.21
CA LEU A 65 8.83 -28.23 -2.32
C LEU A 65 10.26 -27.70 -2.14
N TYR A 66 11.03 -28.29 -1.24
CA TYR A 66 12.43 -27.92 -1.04
C TYR A 66 13.29 -28.21 -2.27
N ASP A 67 13.14 -29.40 -2.86
CA ASP A 67 13.85 -29.80 -4.06
C ASP A 67 13.46 -28.89 -5.25
N TRP A 68 12.17 -28.61 -5.46
CA TRP A 68 11.71 -27.67 -6.48
C TRP A 68 12.20 -26.23 -6.26
N SER A 69 12.32 -25.80 -4.99
CA SER A 69 12.85 -24.46 -4.69
C SER A 69 14.32 -24.34 -5.09
N LEU A 70 15.11 -25.40 -4.89
CA LEU A 70 16.50 -25.46 -5.33
C LEU A 70 16.62 -25.44 -6.87
N GLU A 71 15.71 -26.12 -7.56
CA GLU A 71 15.65 -26.10 -9.04
C GLU A 71 15.32 -24.71 -9.59
N CYS A 72 14.55 -23.92 -8.85
CA CYS A 72 14.24 -22.52 -9.18
C CYS A 72 15.33 -21.53 -8.76
N GLU A 73 16.53 -22.01 -8.38
CA GLU A 73 17.69 -21.23 -7.93
C GLU A 73 17.46 -20.39 -6.66
N ILE A 74 16.38 -20.64 -5.91
CA ILE A 74 16.13 -20.01 -4.62
C ILE A 74 17.13 -20.57 -3.61
N LYS A 75 17.81 -19.69 -2.86
CA LYS A 75 18.74 -20.12 -1.81
C LYS A 75 18.00 -20.55 -0.56
N VAL A 76 17.33 -21.69 -0.60
CA VAL A 76 16.52 -22.18 0.52
C VAL A 76 17.34 -22.82 1.63
N ALA A 77 16.78 -22.81 2.84
CA ALA A 77 17.18 -23.70 3.94
C ALA A 77 15.96 -24.22 4.68
N MET A 78 15.92 -25.52 4.95
CA MET A 78 14.86 -26.15 5.73
C MET A 78 14.98 -25.79 7.21
N ALA A 79 13.91 -25.25 7.79
CA ALA A 79 13.81 -25.08 9.24
C ALA A 79 13.63 -26.46 9.91
N LYS A 80 14.31 -26.69 11.02
CA LYS A 80 14.15 -27.91 11.81
C LYS A 80 12.89 -27.84 12.67
N GLU A 81 12.59 -26.65 13.16
CA GLU A 81 11.40 -26.38 13.96
C GLU A 81 10.16 -26.33 13.05
N ARG A 82 9.03 -26.82 13.58
CA ARG A 82 7.72 -26.73 12.92
C ARG A 82 7.05 -25.39 13.23
N VAL A 83 5.97 -25.08 12.50
CA VAL A 83 5.22 -23.83 12.67
C VAL A 83 4.69 -23.59 14.09
N ASP A 84 4.48 -24.64 14.87
CA ASP A 84 3.98 -24.60 16.25
C ASP A 84 5.06 -24.41 17.32
N SER A 85 6.34 -24.42 16.94
CA SER A 85 7.44 -24.26 17.86
C SER A 85 7.67 -22.80 18.25
N GLU A 86 7.90 -22.54 19.54
CA GLU A 86 8.30 -21.21 20.04
C GLU A 86 9.73 -20.83 19.63
N ARG A 87 10.55 -21.79 19.19
CA ARG A 87 11.93 -21.56 18.75
C ARG A 87 12.03 -21.14 17.28
N LEU A 88 10.98 -21.40 16.51
CA LEU A 88 10.93 -21.14 15.08
C LEU A 88 11.31 -19.71 14.70
N PRO A 89 10.83 -18.63 15.37
CA PRO A 89 11.18 -17.26 14.97
C PRO A 89 12.67 -16.98 15.00
N GLN A 90 13.39 -17.57 15.96
CA GLN A 90 14.83 -17.37 16.06
C GLN A 90 15.57 -18.14 14.94
N GLU A 91 15.20 -19.40 14.71
CA GLU A 91 15.79 -20.19 13.62
C GLU A 91 15.56 -19.55 12.25
N VAL A 92 14.34 -19.07 11.99
CA VAL A 92 13.98 -18.36 10.76
C VAL A 92 14.83 -17.09 10.59
N ARG A 93 15.02 -16.30 11.65
CA ARG A 93 15.90 -15.12 11.63
C ARG A 93 17.35 -15.50 11.33
N ASP A 94 17.84 -16.59 11.90
CA ASP A 94 19.22 -17.06 11.65
C ASP A 94 19.40 -17.51 10.19
N ILE A 95 18.40 -18.17 9.60
CA ILE A 95 18.39 -18.55 8.18
C ILE A 95 18.40 -17.30 7.29
N LEU A 96 17.49 -16.36 7.53
CA LEU A 96 17.43 -15.08 6.80
C LEU A 96 18.74 -14.29 6.93
N GLY A 97 19.38 -14.31 8.10
CA GLY A 97 20.66 -13.66 8.35
C GLY A 97 21.82 -14.20 7.50
N ARG A 98 21.71 -15.44 6.98
CA ARG A 98 22.65 -16.02 6.03
C ARG A 98 22.32 -15.71 4.57
N GLY A 99 21.28 -14.91 4.32
CA GLY A 99 20.78 -14.61 2.98
C GLY A 99 20.11 -15.81 2.32
N GLN A 100 19.43 -16.65 3.10
CA GLN A 100 18.68 -17.81 2.64
C GLN A 100 17.19 -17.64 2.90
N VAL A 101 16.35 -18.28 2.08
CA VAL A 101 14.89 -18.35 2.24
C VAL A 101 14.53 -19.54 3.14
N PRO A 102 13.94 -19.32 4.34
CA PRO A 102 13.51 -20.39 5.22
C PRO A 102 12.31 -21.12 4.64
N VAL A 103 12.36 -22.46 4.62
CA VAL A 103 11.22 -23.34 4.32
C VAL A 103 10.73 -23.96 5.63
N ILE A 104 9.46 -23.74 5.97
CA ILE A 104 8.85 -24.13 7.24
C ILE A 104 7.80 -25.21 6.99
N ASN A 105 7.87 -26.28 7.78
CA ASN A 105 6.83 -27.31 7.81
C ASN A 105 5.62 -26.83 8.63
N ALA A 106 4.50 -26.58 7.96
CA ALA A 106 3.20 -26.26 8.55
C ALA A 106 2.15 -27.32 8.24
N THR A 107 2.56 -28.53 7.85
CA THR A 107 1.64 -29.64 7.54
C THR A 107 0.76 -29.97 8.75
N GLY A 108 -0.55 -30.02 8.52
CA GLY A 108 -1.57 -30.22 9.58
C GLY A 108 -2.19 -28.94 10.11
N TYR A 109 -1.75 -27.77 9.64
CA TYR A 109 -2.34 -26.46 9.93
C TYR A 109 -2.91 -25.83 8.66
N GLN A 110 -3.82 -24.88 8.82
CA GLN A 110 -4.30 -24.00 7.76
C GLN A 110 -3.49 -22.70 7.70
N ALA A 111 -3.48 -22.03 6.55
CA ALA A 111 -2.70 -20.81 6.31
C ALA A 111 -2.91 -19.70 7.35
N LEU A 112 -4.14 -19.60 7.86
CA LEU A 112 -4.60 -18.53 8.75
C LEU A 112 -4.94 -19.05 10.16
N ASP A 113 -4.46 -20.24 10.52
CA ASP A 113 -4.57 -20.73 11.89
C ASP A 113 -3.81 -19.81 12.85
N GLU A 114 -4.31 -19.69 14.09
CA GLU A 114 -3.76 -18.81 15.12
C GLU A 114 -2.26 -19.07 15.36
N VAL A 115 -1.83 -20.33 15.25
CA VAL A 115 -0.41 -20.69 15.39
C VAL A 115 0.45 -20.09 14.28
N VAL A 116 -0.01 -20.11 13.03
CA VAL A 116 0.71 -19.55 11.88
C VAL A 116 0.76 -18.03 12.02
N VAL A 117 -0.39 -17.41 12.32
CA VAL A 117 -0.52 -15.97 12.51
C VAL A 117 0.43 -15.47 13.62
N LYS A 118 0.52 -16.19 14.74
CA LYS A 118 1.47 -15.87 15.83
C LYS A 118 2.92 -15.86 15.35
N GLN A 119 3.32 -16.80 14.48
CA GLN A 119 4.68 -16.82 13.93
C GLN A 119 4.92 -15.64 12.98
N VAL A 120 3.96 -15.32 12.11
CA VAL A 120 4.03 -14.16 11.19
C VAL A 120 4.26 -12.87 11.96
N ILE A 121 3.50 -12.65 13.04
CA ILE A 121 3.65 -11.49 13.93
C ILE A 121 5.01 -11.51 14.61
N ALA A 122 5.43 -12.64 15.18
CA ALA A 122 6.72 -12.77 15.87
C ALA A 122 7.94 -12.54 14.94
N LEU A 123 7.77 -12.75 13.64
CA LEU A 123 8.77 -12.47 12.61
C LEU A 123 8.78 -11.00 12.15
N GLY A 124 7.73 -10.23 12.45
CA GLY A 124 7.57 -8.87 11.96
C GLY A 124 7.31 -8.81 10.45
N ALA A 125 6.67 -9.84 9.90
CA ALA A 125 6.34 -9.88 8.48
C ALA A 125 5.25 -8.86 8.16
N VAL A 126 5.42 -8.13 7.05
CA VAL A 126 4.46 -7.10 6.62
C VAL A 126 3.32 -7.66 5.78
N LYS A 127 3.47 -8.90 5.29
CA LYS A 127 2.46 -9.61 4.52
C LYS A 127 2.45 -11.09 4.89
N LEU A 128 1.25 -11.62 5.09
CA LEU A 128 0.94 -13.04 5.03
C LEU A 128 0.21 -13.32 3.72
N ILE A 129 0.76 -14.18 2.88
CA ILE A 129 0.15 -14.59 1.61
C ILE A 129 -0.25 -16.06 1.74
N ALA A 130 -1.54 -16.34 1.65
CA ALA A 130 -2.10 -17.69 1.60
C ALA A 130 -2.39 -18.05 0.15
N LEU A 131 -1.61 -18.98 -0.40
CA LEU A 131 -1.79 -19.52 -1.75
C LEU A 131 -2.50 -20.87 -1.63
N LEU A 132 -3.78 -20.89 -1.99
CA LEU A 132 -4.70 -22.00 -1.70
C LEU A 132 -5.31 -22.55 -2.99
N GLU A 133 -5.92 -23.74 -2.94
CA GLU A 133 -6.69 -24.27 -4.09
C GLU A 133 -7.91 -23.39 -4.43
N LYS A 134 -8.46 -22.68 -3.43
CA LYS A 134 -9.62 -21.78 -3.59
C LYS A 134 -9.43 -20.48 -2.81
N GLY A 135 -9.65 -19.36 -3.49
CA GLY A 135 -9.65 -18.03 -2.90
C GLY A 135 -10.97 -17.65 -2.21
N VAL A 136 -11.06 -16.38 -1.83
CA VAL A 136 -12.31 -15.74 -1.38
C VAL A 136 -12.90 -14.94 -2.53
N LEU A 137 -14.20 -15.12 -2.81
CA LEU A 137 -14.93 -14.36 -3.82
C LEU A 137 -16.15 -13.70 -3.20
N VAL A 138 -16.43 -12.47 -3.61
CA VAL A 138 -17.63 -11.71 -3.24
C VAL A 138 -18.34 -11.33 -4.53
N ASP A 139 -19.58 -11.74 -4.66
CA ASP A 139 -20.40 -11.59 -5.87
C ASP A 139 -19.68 -12.16 -7.12
N GLY A 140 -18.95 -13.26 -6.94
CA GLY A 140 -18.22 -13.98 -8.00
C GLY A 140 -16.86 -13.40 -8.38
N ALA A 141 -16.36 -12.37 -7.66
CA ALA A 141 -15.05 -11.76 -7.92
C ALA A 141 -14.21 -11.60 -6.63
N PRO A 142 -12.86 -11.62 -6.72
CA PRO A 142 -11.99 -11.34 -5.58
C PRO A 142 -12.19 -9.92 -5.04
N VAL A 143 -12.02 -9.73 -3.73
CA VAL A 143 -12.06 -8.41 -3.09
C VAL A 143 -10.66 -7.84 -3.00
N HIS A 144 -10.29 -7.07 -4.01
CA HIS A 144 -8.99 -6.40 -4.14
C HIS A 144 -8.45 -5.76 -2.85
N ALA A 145 -9.31 -5.17 -2.02
CA ALA A 145 -8.95 -4.68 -0.69
C ALA A 145 -10.18 -4.53 0.20
N VAL A 146 -10.11 -5.02 1.43
CA VAL A 146 -11.11 -4.77 2.48
C VAL A 146 -10.43 -4.57 3.83
N ARG A 147 -10.94 -3.62 4.62
CA ARG A 147 -10.50 -3.41 6.00
C ARG A 147 -11.00 -4.53 6.89
N ALA A 148 -10.18 -5.00 7.81
CA ALA A 148 -10.59 -6.04 8.76
C ALA A 148 -11.88 -5.67 9.50
N ALA A 149 -12.01 -4.40 9.91
CA ALA A 149 -13.20 -3.87 10.56
C ALA A 149 -14.47 -3.84 9.69
N GLU A 150 -14.33 -3.84 8.36
CA GLU A 150 -15.43 -3.77 7.39
C GLU A 150 -15.86 -5.15 6.88
N VAL A 151 -15.13 -6.22 7.25
CA VAL A 151 -15.42 -7.58 6.79
C VAL A 151 -16.79 -8.07 7.26
N GLU A 152 -17.18 -7.77 8.50
CA GLU A 152 -18.49 -8.18 9.01
C GLU A 152 -19.63 -7.51 8.24
N ASP A 153 -19.51 -6.19 8.00
CA ASP A 153 -20.50 -5.41 7.26
C ASP A 153 -20.62 -5.91 5.81
N LEU A 154 -19.49 -6.28 5.19
CA LEU A 154 -19.46 -6.84 3.85
C LEU A 154 -20.24 -8.16 3.78
N ILE A 155 -20.05 -9.04 4.75
CA ILE A 155 -20.71 -10.35 4.81
C ILE A 155 -22.21 -10.18 5.07
N GLN A 156 -22.58 -9.28 5.99
CA GLN A 156 -23.98 -9.05 6.35
C GLN A 156 -24.77 -8.27 5.28
N GLY A 157 -24.09 -7.56 4.38
CA GLY A 157 -24.68 -6.71 3.33
C GLY A 157 -25.43 -7.43 2.19
N HIS A 158 -25.94 -8.65 2.40
CA HIS A 158 -26.65 -9.47 1.41
C HIS A 158 -25.84 -9.79 0.13
N ARG A 159 -24.52 -9.79 0.20
CA ARG A 159 -23.63 -10.22 -0.88
C ARG A 159 -23.42 -11.73 -0.86
N GLN A 160 -23.14 -12.32 -2.01
CA GLN A 160 -22.74 -13.74 -2.06
C GLN A 160 -21.25 -13.84 -1.76
N VAL A 161 -20.89 -14.40 -0.61
CA VAL A 161 -19.49 -14.55 -0.19
C VAL A 161 -19.09 -16.03 -0.21
N GLU A 162 -18.22 -16.40 -1.14
CA GLU A 162 -17.56 -17.71 -1.17
C GLU A 162 -16.27 -17.63 -0.33
N GLY A 163 -16.08 -18.60 0.59
CA GLY A 163 -14.93 -18.57 1.51
C GLY A 163 -15.12 -17.65 2.72
N GLU A 164 -16.35 -17.42 3.18
CA GLU A 164 -16.66 -16.53 4.33
C GLU A 164 -15.80 -16.81 5.58
N ALA A 165 -15.64 -18.09 5.94
CA ALA A 165 -14.82 -18.48 7.09
C ALA A 165 -13.35 -18.04 6.93
N LEU A 166 -12.80 -18.17 5.72
CA LEU A 166 -11.45 -17.76 5.39
C LEU A 166 -11.29 -16.23 5.42
N LEU A 167 -12.29 -15.50 4.92
CA LEU A 167 -12.32 -14.03 4.99
C LEU A 167 -12.35 -13.53 6.44
N ARG A 168 -13.13 -14.18 7.31
CA ARG A 168 -13.16 -13.89 8.76
C ARG A 168 -11.83 -14.21 9.44
N LEU A 169 -11.17 -15.31 9.07
CA LEU A 169 -9.83 -15.64 9.58
C LEU A 169 -8.78 -14.61 9.14
N ALA A 170 -8.84 -14.13 7.90
CA ALA A 170 -7.96 -13.07 7.40
C ALA A 170 -8.17 -11.74 8.15
N ALA A 171 -9.42 -11.38 8.45
CA ALA A 171 -9.75 -10.22 9.29
C ALA A 171 -9.18 -10.37 10.70
N ARG A 172 -9.40 -11.51 11.35
CA ARG A 172 -8.87 -11.78 12.70
C ARG A 172 -7.35 -11.75 12.74
N ALA A 173 -6.68 -12.30 11.74
CA ALA A 173 -5.22 -12.24 11.64
C ALA A 173 -4.73 -10.79 11.55
N CYS A 174 -5.45 -9.95 10.82
CA CYS A 174 -5.17 -8.51 10.74
C CYS A 174 -5.38 -7.81 12.09
N GLU A 175 -6.50 -8.07 12.76
CA GLU A 175 -6.80 -7.54 14.11
C GLU A 175 -5.76 -7.96 15.16
N GLN A 176 -5.15 -9.14 15.01
CA GLN A 176 -4.08 -9.64 15.87
C GLN A 176 -2.72 -8.98 15.61
N GLY A 177 -2.55 -8.25 14.51
CA GLY A 177 -1.36 -7.47 14.22
C GLY A 177 -0.60 -7.86 12.96
N VAL A 178 -1.11 -8.80 12.15
CA VAL A 178 -0.58 -8.99 10.79
C VAL A 178 -1.02 -7.78 9.94
N PRO A 179 -0.10 -7.01 9.34
CA PRO A 179 -0.54 -5.80 8.64
C PRO A 179 -1.47 -6.08 7.46
N ARG A 180 -1.21 -7.18 6.74
CA ARG A 180 -1.92 -7.57 5.51
C ARG A 180 -1.99 -9.08 5.36
N VAL A 181 -3.17 -9.56 5.00
CA VAL A 181 -3.39 -10.94 4.59
C VAL A 181 -3.89 -10.95 3.16
N HIS A 182 -3.17 -11.64 2.28
CA HIS A 182 -3.57 -11.90 0.90
C HIS A 182 -4.04 -13.34 0.79
N VAL A 183 -5.21 -13.57 0.22
CA VAL A 183 -5.74 -14.90 -0.09
C VAL A 183 -5.82 -15.03 -1.61
N LEU A 184 -5.01 -15.92 -2.15
CA LEU A 184 -4.80 -16.11 -3.58
C LEU A 184 -5.26 -17.49 -4.03
N ASP A 185 -5.87 -17.56 -5.21
CA ASP A 185 -6.16 -18.81 -5.91
C ASP A 185 -4.87 -19.27 -6.61
N GLY A 186 -4.25 -20.31 -6.06
CA GLY A 186 -3.02 -20.88 -6.57
C GLY A 186 -3.17 -21.66 -7.89
N LEU A 187 -4.39 -21.87 -8.38
CA LEU A 187 -4.63 -22.45 -9.71
C LEU A 187 -4.55 -21.40 -10.82
N GLN A 188 -4.59 -20.12 -10.47
CA GLN A 188 -4.43 -19.03 -11.42
C GLN A 188 -2.95 -18.79 -11.73
N GLN A 189 -2.59 -18.96 -13.00
CA GLN A 189 -1.23 -18.70 -13.48
C GLN A 189 -0.82 -17.23 -13.23
N GLY A 190 0.38 -17.04 -12.66
CA GLY A 190 0.96 -15.72 -12.39
C GLY A 190 0.32 -14.93 -11.24
N VAL A 191 -0.53 -15.56 -10.42
CA VAL A 191 -1.31 -14.89 -9.37
C VAL A 191 -0.46 -14.10 -8.37
N LEU A 192 0.75 -14.56 -8.03
CA LEU A 192 1.63 -13.88 -7.07
C LEU A 192 2.16 -12.56 -7.66
N VAL A 193 2.67 -12.60 -8.89
CA VAL A 193 3.19 -11.40 -9.56
C VAL A 193 2.04 -10.43 -9.86
N ASP A 194 0.90 -10.92 -10.33
CA ASP A 194 -0.26 -10.09 -10.61
C ASP A 194 -0.81 -9.43 -9.34
N GLU A 195 -0.80 -10.13 -8.20
CA GLU A 195 -1.22 -9.55 -6.92
C GLU A 195 -0.26 -8.47 -6.44
N LEU A 196 1.05 -8.72 -6.50
CA LEU A 196 2.05 -7.84 -5.88
C LEU A 196 2.42 -6.65 -6.76
N PHE A 197 2.32 -6.77 -8.08
CA PHE A 197 2.80 -5.77 -9.03
C PHE A 197 1.69 -5.10 -9.86
N SER A 198 0.43 -5.24 -9.46
CA SER A 198 -0.69 -4.50 -10.04
C SER A 198 -1.30 -3.52 -9.05
N ASN A 199 -1.96 -2.48 -9.58
CA ASN A 199 -2.66 -1.49 -8.73
C ASN A 199 -3.91 -2.08 -8.07
N GLU A 200 -4.55 -3.02 -8.76
CA GLU A 200 -5.83 -3.61 -8.36
C GLU A 200 -5.63 -4.87 -7.52
N GLY A 201 -4.56 -5.65 -7.75
CA GLY A 201 -4.45 -7.01 -7.24
C GLY A 201 -5.37 -7.96 -8.02
N VAL A 202 -5.18 -9.26 -7.89
CA VAL A 202 -6.08 -10.28 -8.47
C VAL A 202 -6.69 -11.18 -7.41
N GLY A 203 -6.22 -11.10 -6.17
CA GLY A 203 -6.74 -11.86 -5.04
C GLY A 203 -7.58 -11.03 -4.08
N THR A 204 -7.92 -11.67 -2.97
CA THR A 204 -8.60 -11.00 -1.86
C THR A 204 -7.58 -10.53 -0.83
N MET A 205 -7.55 -9.22 -0.55
CA MET A 205 -6.65 -8.65 0.46
C MET A 205 -7.44 -8.08 1.64
N VAL A 206 -7.10 -8.54 2.85
CA VAL A 206 -7.59 -7.96 4.12
C VAL A 206 -6.47 -7.19 4.81
N HIS A 207 -6.78 -6.06 5.45
CA HIS A 207 -5.79 -5.23 6.14
C HIS A 207 -6.27 -4.59 7.46
N ALA A 208 -5.35 -4.34 8.39
CA ALA A 208 -5.61 -3.99 9.80
C ALA A 208 -5.85 -2.50 10.12
N ASP A 209 -6.39 -1.69 9.20
CA ASP A 209 -6.68 -0.25 9.38
C ASP A 209 -5.52 0.75 9.55
N SER A 210 -4.39 0.38 10.14
CA SER A 210 -3.28 1.31 10.50
C SER A 210 -2.30 1.61 9.36
N TYR A 211 -2.68 1.29 8.13
CA TYR A 211 -1.79 1.35 6.99
C TYR A 211 -1.60 2.75 6.38
N ARG A 212 -2.60 3.60 6.60
CA ARG A 212 -2.70 4.93 6.00
C ARG A 212 -2.46 5.98 7.07
N VAL A 213 -1.22 6.46 7.13
CA VAL A 213 -0.84 7.51 8.07
C VAL A 213 -0.67 8.81 7.33
N ILE A 214 -1.30 9.88 7.80
CA ILE A 214 -0.92 11.24 7.41
C ILE A 214 -0.04 11.78 8.54
N ARG A 215 1.22 12.07 8.24
CA ARG A 215 2.18 12.62 9.20
C ARG A 215 2.92 13.83 8.65
N GLU A 216 3.65 14.49 9.53
CA GLU A 216 4.58 15.56 9.19
C GLU A 216 5.64 15.07 8.20
N LEU A 217 6.01 15.93 7.26
CA LEU A 217 7.11 15.65 6.34
C LEU A 217 8.43 15.65 7.10
N SER A 218 9.27 14.63 6.91
CA SER A 218 10.64 14.59 7.42
C SER A 218 11.63 14.93 6.31
N THR A 219 12.85 15.31 6.69
CA THR A 219 13.93 15.62 5.72
C THR A 219 14.29 14.43 4.84
N GLU A 220 14.10 13.20 5.35
CA GLU A 220 14.34 11.94 4.63
C GLU A 220 13.31 11.70 3.51
N ASP A 221 12.11 12.27 3.63
CA ASP A 221 11.04 12.13 2.63
C ASP A 221 11.17 13.10 1.46
N ILE A 222 11.94 14.19 1.61
CA ILE A 222 12.03 15.28 0.61
C ILE A 222 12.46 14.76 -0.78
N PRO A 223 13.45 13.87 -0.93
CA PRO A 223 13.81 13.31 -2.24
C PRO A 223 12.64 12.57 -2.92
N GLU A 224 11.86 11.79 -2.18
CA GLU A 224 10.69 11.09 -2.74
C GLU A 224 9.60 12.09 -3.14
N LEU A 225 9.33 13.08 -2.28
CA LEU A 225 8.38 14.14 -2.52
C LEU A 225 8.73 14.94 -3.79
N LEU A 226 10.00 15.34 -3.96
CA LEU A 226 10.49 16.00 -5.18
C LEU A 226 10.33 15.13 -6.41
N GLY A 227 10.59 13.82 -6.29
CA GLY A 227 10.34 12.86 -7.36
C GLY A 227 8.86 12.80 -7.77
N MET A 228 7.94 12.84 -6.80
CA MET A 228 6.50 12.89 -7.02
C MET A 228 6.06 14.21 -7.68
N ILE A 229 6.51 15.35 -7.15
CA ILE A 229 6.21 16.68 -7.68
C ILE A 229 6.74 16.80 -9.11
N GLY A 230 8.00 16.41 -9.36
CA GLY A 230 8.63 16.48 -10.68
C GLY A 230 7.86 15.72 -11.76
N ARG A 231 7.33 14.53 -11.45
CA ARG A 231 6.45 13.77 -12.37
C ARG A 231 5.15 14.52 -12.67
N SER A 232 4.59 15.21 -11.69
CA SER A 232 3.35 16.00 -11.80
C SER A 232 3.55 17.31 -12.58
N VAL A 233 4.70 17.98 -12.37
CA VAL A 233 5.12 19.20 -13.08
C VAL A 233 5.27 18.94 -14.57
N ARG A 234 5.89 17.81 -14.97
CA ARG A 234 6.02 17.43 -16.40
C ARG A 234 4.68 17.29 -17.12
N ARG A 235 3.60 17.06 -16.37
CA ARG A 235 2.23 16.96 -16.90
C ARG A 235 1.43 18.26 -16.67
N SER A 236 2.07 19.35 -16.24
CA SER A 236 1.51 20.67 -15.94
C SER A 236 0.47 20.70 -14.80
N PHE A 237 0.54 19.75 -13.86
CA PHE A 237 -0.36 19.71 -12.71
C PHE A 237 0.13 20.58 -11.55
N LEU A 238 1.44 20.56 -11.25
CA LEU A 238 2.05 21.30 -10.14
C LEU A 238 3.08 22.33 -10.62
N VAL A 239 3.40 23.28 -9.74
CA VAL A 239 4.52 24.23 -9.89
C VAL A 239 5.81 23.52 -9.44
N PRO A 240 6.96 23.72 -10.14
CA PRO A 240 8.25 23.19 -9.70
C PRO A 240 8.58 23.63 -8.27
N ARG A 241 9.30 22.77 -7.55
CA ARG A 241 9.89 23.08 -6.25
C ARG A 241 11.31 22.56 -6.17
N ASN A 242 12.17 23.23 -5.43
CA ASN A 242 13.50 22.73 -5.08
C ASN A 242 13.54 22.23 -3.62
N TYR A 243 14.68 21.64 -3.25
CA TYR A 243 14.86 21.05 -1.92
C TYR A 243 14.77 22.12 -0.83
N GLU A 244 15.45 23.24 -1.04
CA GLU A 244 15.56 24.34 -0.08
C GLU A 244 14.20 25.02 0.20
N GLU A 245 13.35 25.14 -0.81
CA GLU A 245 11.98 25.65 -0.70
C GLU A 245 11.09 24.74 0.16
N ILE A 246 11.22 23.42 0.01
CA ILE A 246 10.45 22.46 0.81
C ILE A 246 11.01 22.43 2.24
N GLU A 247 12.33 22.34 2.39
CA GLU A 247 13.00 22.28 3.69
C GLU A 247 12.70 23.51 4.55
N SER A 248 12.77 24.72 3.97
CA SER A 248 12.47 25.98 4.68
C SER A 248 11.01 26.12 5.14
N ARG A 249 10.11 25.30 4.59
CA ARG A 249 8.68 25.27 4.93
C ARG A 249 8.21 23.88 5.33
N ILE A 250 9.10 23.03 5.82
CA ILE A 250 8.82 21.61 6.06
C ILE A 250 7.59 21.39 6.96
N GLU A 251 7.37 22.28 7.93
CA GLU A 251 6.24 22.27 8.85
C GLU A 251 4.87 22.45 8.16
N ASP A 252 4.83 23.09 6.99
CA ASP A 252 3.61 23.27 6.21
C ASP A 252 3.16 21.95 5.55
N TYR A 253 4.07 21.00 5.38
CA TYR A 253 3.83 19.79 4.60
C TYR A 253 3.35 18.63 5.45
N ARG A 254 2.46 17.85 4.84
CA ARG A 254 2.04 16.54 5.30
C ARG A 254 2.16 15.53 4.18
N VAL A 255 2.54 14.31 4.54
CA VAL A 255 2.66 13.18 3.63
C VAL A 255 1.71 12.07 4.08
N MET A 256 1.06 11.46 3.10
CA MET A 256 0.31 10.23 3.31
C MET A 256 1.22 9.05 3.01
N LEU A 257 1.33 8.14 3.96
CA LEU A 257 2.12 6.92 3.87
C LEU A 257 1.23 5.70 3.74
N ILE A 258 1.77 4.74 2.99
CA ILE A 258 1.23 3.44 2.65
C ILE A 258 2.47 2.52 2.60
N ASP A 259 2.65 1.65 3.61
CA ASP A 259 3.80 0.71 3.80
C ASP A 259 5.11 1.49 4.01
N ASP A 260 5.02 2.57 4.78
CA ASP A 260 6.06 3.60 4.92
C ASP A 260 6.43 4.32 3.61
N ASN A 261 5.70 4.09 2.52
CA ASN A 261 5.96 4.76 1.24
C ASN A 261 5.10 5.99 1.10
N VAL A 262 5.69 7.11 0.68
CA VAL A 262 4.94 8.34 0.46
C VAL A 262 4.08 8.20 -0.79
N VAL A 263 2.76 8.19 -0.63
CA VAL A 263 1.82 8.04 -1.75
C VAL A 263 1.05 9.31 -2.10
N GLY A 264 1.05 10.28 -1.19
CA GLY A 264 0.45 11.57 -1.41
C GLY A 264 1.03 12.62 -0.51
N CYS A 265 0.77 13.88 -0.82
CA CYS A 265 1.21 15.02 -0.03
C CYS A 265 0.22 16.17 -0.16
N VAL A 266 0.28 17.07 0.82
CA VAL A 266 -0.41 18.35 0.85
C VAL A 266 0.45 19.33 1.64
N ALA A 267 0.35 20.62 1.32
CA ALA A 267 0.96 21.69 2.08
C ALA A 267 -0.11 22.71 2.48
N LEU A 268 0.03 23.30 3.67
CA LEU A 268 -0.83 24.38 4.14
C LEU A 268 0.00 25.65 4.36
N HIS A 269 0.04 26.53 3.35
CA HIS A 269 0.80 27.78 3.44
C HIS A 269 -0.03 28.88 4.10
N HIS A 270 0.44 29.39 5.24
CA HIS A 270 -0.29 30.42 6.02
C HIS A 270 0.00 31.84 5.52
N TYR A 271 -1.05 32.66 5.44
CA TYR A 271 -0.99 34.10 5.15
C TYR A 271 -1.58 34.89 6.35
N PRO A 272 -0.76 35.21 7.38
CA PRO A 272 -1.26 35.78 8.64
C PRO A 272 -2.00 37.11 8.46
N ALA A 273 -1.50 37.98 7.58
CA ALA A 273 -2.08 39.30 7.34
C ALA A 273 -3.51 39.24 6.76
N GLN A 274 -3.85 38.16 6.05
CA GLN A 274 -5.17 37.94 5.44
C GLN A 274 -5.99 36.87 6.19
N GLN A 275 -5.49 36.38 7.32
CA GLN A 275 -6.09 35.33 8.15
C GLN A 275 -6.59 34.12 7.34
N CYS A 276 -5.80 33.69 6.36
CA CYS A 276 -6.14 32.58 5.48
C CYS A 276 -4.94 31.66 5.22
N ALA A 277 -5.21 30.48 4.70
CA ALA A 277 -4.17 29.56 4.26
C ALA A 277 -4.47 28.95 2.89
N GLU A 278 -3.41 28.62 2.15
CA GLU A 278 -3.48 27.93 0.86
C GLU A 278 -3.28 26.43 1.07
N VAL A 279 -4.26 25.63 0.64
CA VAL A 279 -4.09 24.20 0.41
C VAL A 279 -3.30 24.03 -0.89
N ALA A 280 -1.98 23.91 -0.75
CA ALA A 280 -1.02 23.82 -1.83
C ALA A 280 -0.46 22.40 -1.95
N CYS A 281 0.32 22.13 -3.00
CA CYS A 281 1.01 20.85 -3.20
C CYS A 281 0.12 19.59 -3.17
N LEU A 282 -1.21 19.69 -3.30
CA LEU A 282 -2.04 18.50 -3.24
C LEU A 282 -1.67 17.55 -4.39
N TYR A 283 -1.22 16.35 -4.04
CA TYR A 283 -0.87 15.32 -5.00
C TYR A 283 -1.08 13.94 -4.41
N VAL A 284 -1.57 13.02 -5.24
CA VAL A 284 -1.67 11.59 -4.96
C VAL A 284 -1.03 10.87 -6.14
N LYS A 285 -0.20 9.85 -5.89
CA LYS A 285 0.37 9.01 -6.96
C LYS A 285 -0.79 8.42 -7.78
N GLN A 286 -0.65 8.38 -9.10
CA GLN A 286 -1.71 7.90 -10.02
C GLN A 286 -2.24 6.51 -9.65
N ALA A 287 -1.36 5.61 -9.22
CA ALA A 287 -1.67 4.27 -8.69
C ALA A 287 -2.67 4.25 -7.51
N HIS A 288 -2.82 5.39 -6.83
CA HIS A 288 -3.57 5.55 -5.58
C HIS A 288 -4.73 6.56 -5.74
N GLU A 289 -5.01 7.03 -6.95
CA GLU A 289 -6.17 7.89 -7.24
C GLU A 289 -7.49 7.12 -7.13
N GLY A 290 -8.62 7.83 -7.00
CA GLY A 290 -9.95 7.22 -6.87
C GLY A 290 -10.31 6.70 -5.47
N ARG A 291 -9.33 6.50 -4.59
CA ARG A 291 -9.49 5.90 -3.25
C ARG A 291 -9.86 6.87 -2.12
N GLY A 292 -10.14 8.13 -2.46
CA GLY A 292 -10.46 9.18 -1.46
C GLY A 292 -9.27 9.88 -0.84
N TYR A 293 -8.03 9.45 -1.09
CA TYR A 293 -6.82 9.98 -0.44
C TYR A 293 -6.60 11.47 -0.61
N GLY A 294 -6.97 12.03 -1.76
CA GLY A 294 -6.92 13.48 -1.97
C GLY A 294 -7.83 14.23 -1.00
N ALA A 295 -9.02 13.68 -0.71
CA ALA A 295 -9.95 14.28 0.24
C ALA A 295 -9.43 14.18 1.68
N ASP A 296 -8.88 13.03 2.06
CA ASP A 296 -8.28 12.85 3.40
C ASP A 296 -7.12 13.83 3.64
N LEU A 297 -6.25 14.02 2.63
CA LEU A 297 -5.16 15.00 2.68
C LEU A 297 -5.67 16.43 2.85
N VAL A 298 -6.69 16.84 2.08
CA VAL A 298 -7.25 18.19 2.21
C VAL A 298 -7.93 18.36 3.57
N GLN A 299 -8.70 17.38 4.03
CA GLN A 299 -9.34 17.42 5.34
C GLN A 299 -8.32 17.58 6.47
N HIS A 300 -7.20 16.85 6.41
CA HIS A 300 -6.12 16.99 7.38
C HIS A 300 -5.50 18.39 7.34
N ALA A 301 -5.33 18.99 6.15
CA ALA A 301 -4.88 20.38 6.03
C ALA A 301 -5.91 21.39 6.59
N GLU A 302 -7.21 21.14 6.41
CA GLU A 302 -8.29 21.93 7.03
C GLU A 302 -8.26 21.85 8.56
N GLU A 303 -8.02 20.66 9.12
CA GLU A 303 -7.85 20.44 10.57
C GLU A 303 -6.62 21.20 11.11
N MET A 304 -5.49 21.16 10.41
CA MET A 304 -4.32 21.98 10.75
C MET A 304 -4.64 23.48 10.75
N ALA A 305 -5.43 23.96 9.78
CA ALA A 305 -5.86 25.35 9.71
C ALA A 305 -6.76 25.72 10.89
N ARG A 306 -7.73 24.85 11.26
CA ARG A 306 -8.58 25.05 12.44
C ARG A 306 -7.77 25.12 13.73
N GLN A 307 -6.79 24.24 13.91
CA GLN A 307 -5.89 24.25 15.07
C GLN A 307 -5.07 25.55 15.17
N LYS A 308 -4.75 26.18 14.04
CA LYS A 308 -4.07 27.48 13.97
C LYS A 308 -5.03 28.68 14.05
N GLY A 309 -6.34 28.46 14.23
CA GLY A 309 -7.34 29.54 14.31
C GLY A 309 -7.59 30.26 12.98
N ILE A 310 -7.30 29.59 11.85
CA ILE A 310 -7.47 30.14 10.51
C ILE A 310 -8.92 29.93 10.06
N ALA A 311 -9.63 31.01 9.72
CA ALA A 311 -11.06 30.96 9.43
C ALA A 311 -11.40 30.53 8.00
N ARG A 312 -10.47 30.72 7.05
CA ARG A 312 -10.68 30.36 5.63
C ARG A 312 -9.45 29.74 4.99
N VAL A 313 -9.69 28.78 4.10
CA VAL A 313 -8.68 28.18 3.24
C VAL A 313 -9.04 28.36 1.78
N PHE A 314 -8.01 28.40 0.92
CA PHE A 314 -8.19 28.48 -0.53
C PHE A 314 -7.27 27.49 -1.26
N ALA A 315 -7.64 27.14 -2.49
CA ALA A 315 -6.86 26.30 -3.38
C ALA A 315 -6.87 26.85 -4.80
N LEU A 316 -5.76 26.67 -5.51
CA LEU A 316 -5.60 27.06 -6.91
C LEU A 316 -5.55 25.82 -7.79
N THR A 317 -6.52 25.65 -8.70
CA THR A 317 -6.54 24.51 -9.62
C THR A 317 -7.18 24.81 -10.97
N ASN A 318 -6.68 24.18 -12.02
CA ASN A 318 -7.28 24.17 -13.36
C ASN A 318 -7.81 22.78 -13.77
N ARG A 319 -7.54 21.74 -12.96
CA ARG A 319 -7.87 20.35 -13.29
C ARG A 319 -8.70 19.65 -12.22
N ALA A 320 -8.61 20.08 -10.96
CA ALA A 320 -9.34 19.48 -9.84
C ALA A 320 -10.61 20.27 -9.49
N VAL A 321 -11.25 20.91 -10.48
CA VAL A 321 -12.43 21.78 -10.27
C VAL A 321 -13.60 21.00 -9.65
N VAL A 322 -13.98 19.88 -10.25
CA VAL A 322 -15.04 19.00 -9.75
C VAL A 322 -14.70 18.47 -8.35
N PHE A 323 -13.44 18.14 -8.11
CA PHE A 323 -12.99 17.65 -6.81
C PHE A 323 -13.15 18.70 -5.70
N PHE A 324 -12.65 19.93 -5.89
CA PHE A 324 -12.78 20.97 -4.87
C PHE A 324 -14.23 21.45 -4.71
N ARG A 325 -14.95 21.66 -5.82
CA ARG A 325 -16.32 22.19 -5.79
C ARG A 325 -17.34 21.14 -5.32
N ASP A 326 -17.41 20.02 -6.03
CA ASP A 326 -18.52 19.08 -5.90
C ASP A 326 -18.27 18.06 -4.78
N ARG A 327 -17.00 17.71 -4.51
CA ARG A 327 -16.64 16.71 -3.48
C ARG A 327 -16.27 17.33 -2.13
N LEU A 328 -15.56 18.45 -2.12
CA LEU A 328 -15.05 19.07 -0.87
C LEU A 328 -15.83 20.31 -0.42
N GLY A 329 -16.75 20.81 -1.24
CA GLY A 329 -17.62 21.93 -0.91
C GLY A 329 -16.95 23.31 -0.97
N TYR A 330 -15.87 23.47 -1.73
CA TYR A 330 -15.25 24.78 -1.95
C TYR A 330 -16.05 25.57 -2.99
N GLN A 331 -16.08 26.89 -2.84
CA GLN A 331 -16.75 27.81 -3.75
C GLN A 331 -15.74 28.44 -4.70
N GLU A 332 -16.08 28.52 -5.99
CA GLU A 332 -15.23 29.20 -6.98
C GLU A 332 -15.26 30.72 -6.73
N MET A 333 -14.07 31.31 -6.60
CA MET A 333 -13.87 32.74 -6.36
C MET A 333 -13.00 33.36 -7.46
N GLY A 334 -13.01 34.70 -7.58
CA GLY A 334 -12.11 35.39 -8.49
C GLY A 334 -10.71 35.61 -7.88
N PRO A 335 -9.68 35.89 -8.71
CA PRO A 335 -8.30 36.14 -8.25
C PRO A 335 -8.18 37.26 -7.21
N GLU A 336 -9.12 38.18 -7.17
CA GLU A 336 -9.23 39.29 -6.21
C GLU A 336 -9.36 38.84 -4.75
N SER A 337 -9.73 37.59 -4.51
CA SER A 337 -9.83 36.97 -3.17
C SER A 337 -8.47 36.52 -2.58
N LEU A 338 -7.47 36.34 -3.45
CA LEU A 338 -6.12 35.88 -3.07
C LEU A 338 -5.33 36.96 -2.33
N PRO A 339 -4.42 36.58 -1.41
CA PRO A 339 -3.36 37.46 -0.93
C PRO A 339 -2.58 38.09 -2.09
N GLU A 340 -2.18 39.36 -1.95
CA GLU A 340 -1.60 40.15 -3.05
C GLU A 340 -0.34 39.51 -3.64
N ASP A 341 0.60 39.10 -2.78
CA ASP A 341 1.82 38.42 -3.21
C ASP A 341 1.52 37.10 -3.93
N ARG A 342 0.49 36.38 -3.47
CA ARG A 342 0.11 35.11 -4.09
C ARG A 342 -0.55 35.31 -5.45
N ARG A 343 -1.34 36.37 -5.61
CA ARG A 343 -1.92 36.77 -6.90
C ARG A 343 -0.82 37.12 -7.92
N ARG A 344 0.18 37.91 -7.51
CA ARG A 344 1.34 38.24 -8.36
C ARG A 344 2.08 36.98 -8.82
N LEU A 345 2.30 36.02 -7.92
CA LEU A 345 2.92 34.73 -8.27
C LEU A 345 2.08 33.91 -9.26
N LEU A 346 0.74 33.91 -9.12
CA LEU A 346 -0.15 33.25 -10.07
C LEU A 346 -0.04 33.89 -11.46
N GLU A 347 -0.08 35.21 -11.56
CA GLU A 347 0.06 35.95 -12.82
C GLU A 347 1.42 35.67 -13.49
N GLN A 348 2.52 35.74 -12.72
CA GLN A 348 3.87 35.45 -13.22
C GLN A 348 4.04 34.00 -13.70
N SER A 349 3.31 33.06 -13.10
CA SER A 349 3.39 31.65 -13.50
C SER A 349 2.80 31.38 -14.88
N GLY A 350 2.00 32.29 -15.44
CA GLY A 350 1.27 32.09 -16.69
C GLY A 350 0.19 31.00 -16.62
N ARG A 351 -0.13 30.48 -15.42
CA ARG A 351 -1.16 29.45 -15.23
C ARG A 351 -2.53 30.10 -15.10
N HIS A 352 -3.50 29.59 -15.86
CA HIS A 352 -4.91 29.97 -15.74
C HIS A 352 -5.63 29.13 -14.68
N SER A 353 -5.08 29.06 -13.47
CA SER A 353 -5.73 28.36 -12.35
C SER A 353 -6.92 29.17 -11.83
N LYS A 354 -8.01 28.48 -11.52
CA LYS A 354 -9.18 29.03 -10.82
C LYS A 354 -8.96 29.01 -9.32
N VAL A 355 -9.58 29.95 -8.61
CA VAL A 355 -9.53 30.04 -7.14
C VAL A 355 -10.75 29.34 -6.56
N PHE A 356 -10.53 28.52 -5.54
CA PHE A 356 -11.57 27.87 -4.77
C PHE A 356 -11.38 28.17 -3.30
N GLU A 357 -12.42 28.59 -2.58
CA GLU A 357 -12.35 28.95 -1.16
C GLU A 357 -13.36 28.18 -0.31
N LYS A 358 -13.01 27.95 0.95
CA LYS A 358 -13.87 27.33 1.95
C LYS A 358 -13.63 27.96 3.32
N TRP A 359 -14.73 28.28 4.01
CA TRP A 359 -14.73 28.71 5.41
C TRP A 359 -14.75 27.47 6.31
N LEU A 360 -13.96 27.49 7.39
CA LEU A 360 -13.64 26.30 8.20
C LEU A 360 -14.49 26.11 9.45
#